data_AF-A0A0N4XSQ2-F1
#
_entry.id   AF-A0A0N4XSQ2-F1
#
_cell.length_a   1.000
_cell.length_b   1.000
_cell.length_c   1.000
_cell.angle_alpha   90.00
_cell.angle_beta   90.00
_cell.angle_gamma   90.00
#
_symmetry.space_group_name_H-M   'P 1'
#
loop_
_entity.id
_entity.type
_entity.pdbx_description
1 polymer ?
#
loop_
_entity_poly.entity_id
_entity_poly.type
_entity_poly.pdbx_seq_one_letter_code
_entity_poly.pdbx_strand_id
1 'polypeptide(L)' 'MFMRERAVKEDAKGNPLPPQFFYNDEYLGNFVDFEEAVEDDRIAEFLRLIPDG' A
#
# COMPACT_ATOMS: atom_id res chain seq x y z
N MET A 1 -15.81 -7.85 -1.91
CA MET A 1 -14.85 -7.39 -2.95
C MET A 1 -13.54 -7.09 -2.25
N PHE A 2 -12.46 -7.80 -2.59
CA PHE A 2 -11.18 -7.81 -1.86
C PHE A 2 -10.64 -6.41 -1.51
N MET A 3 -10.52 -5.52 -2.51
CA MET A 3 -10.00 -4.16 -2.30
C MET A 3 -10.81 -3.33 -1.31
N ARG A 4 -12.15 -3.41 -1.40
CA ARG A 4 -13.07 -2.68 -0.51
C ARG A 4 -12.98 -3.15 0.95
N GLU A 5 -12.65 -4.42 1.17
CA GLU A 5 -12.60 -5.02 2.51
C GLU A 5 -11.22 -4.88 3.16
N ARG A 6 -10.16 -4.78 2.37
CA ARG A 6 -8.78 -4.87 2.86
C ARG A 6 -7.95 -3.59 2.71
N ALA A 7 -8.29 -2.67 1.81
CA ALA A 7 -7.60 -1.38 1.77
C ALA A 7 -8.13 -0.47 2.90
N VAL A 8 -7.23 -0.03 3.78
CA VAL A 8 -7.59 0.78 4.95
C VAL A 8 -6.93 2.14 4.83
N LYS A 9 -7.68 3.15 4.36
CA LYS A 9 -7.39 4.54 4.69
C LYS A 9 -8.69 5.13 5.22
N GLU A 10 -8.70 5.47 6.51
CA GLU A 10 -9.89 5.95 7.25
C GLU A 10 -10.54 7.19 6.59
N ASP A 11 -9.78 7.91 5.76
CA ASP A 11 -10.22 9.15 5.10
C ASP A 11 -10.77 8.99 3.68
N ALA A 12 -10.70 7.79 3.09
CA ALA A 12 -11.19 7.56 1.74
C ALA A 12 -12.73 7.48 1.72
N LYS A 13 -13.39 8.59 1.40
CA LYS A 13 -14.85 8.60 1.14
C LYS A 13 -15.17 7.80 -0.13
N GLY A 14 -15.46 6.51 0.01
CA GLY A 14 -15.93 5.66 -1.08
C GLY A 14 -15.14 4.36 -1.25
N ASN A 15 -15.31 3.70 -2.40
CA ASN A 15 -14.52 2.51 -2.71
C ASN A 15 -13.06 2.91 -3.00
N PRO A 16 -12.07 2.21 -2.43
CA PRO A 16 -10.66 2.45 -2.74
C PRO A 16 -10.43 2.21 -4.24
N LEU A 17 -9.85 3.21 -4.91
CA LEU A 17 -9.52 3.13 -6.32
C LEU A 17 -8.12 2.50 -6.48
N PRO A 18 -7.91 1.62 -7.47
CA PRO A 18 -6.57 1.12 -7.76
C PRO A 18 -5.62 2.26 -8.19
N PRO A 19 -4.30 2.13 -7.95
CA PRO A 19 -3.63 0.98 -7.33
C PRO A 19 -3.78 0.93 -5.80
N GLN A 20 -3.80 -0.29 -5.27
CA GLN A 20 -3.81 -0.60 -3.83
C GLN A 20 -2.80 -1.74 -3.63
N PHE A 21 -1.78 -1.50 -2.81
CA PHE A 21 -0.64 -2.39 -2.64
C PHE A 21 -0.84 -3.29 -1.42
N PHE A 22 -0.48 -4.57 -1.57
CA PHE A 22 -0.60 -5.59 -0.55
C PHE A 22 0.65 -6.47 -0.54
N TYR A 23 1.05 -6.92 0.65
CA TYR A 23 1.99 -8.03 0.82
C TYR A 23 1.22 -9.22 1.39
N ASN A 24 1.01 -10.24 0.56
CA ASN A 24 0.01 -11.28 0.81
C ASN A 24 -1.38 -10.64 1.05
N ASP A 25 -1.86 -10.72 2.29
CA ASP A 25 -3.18 -10.27 2.73
C ASP A 25 -3.12 -8.95 3.53
N GLU A 26 -1.91 -8.42 3.75
CA GLU A 26 -1.65 -7.21 4.51
C GLU A 26 -1.58 -6.00 3.60
N TYR A 27 -2.35 -4.96 3.91
CA TYR A 27 -2.37 -3.72 3.16
C TYR A 27 -1.10 -2.91 3.42
N LEU A 28 -0.43 -2.50 2.34
CA LEU A 28 0.80 -1.71 2.38
C LEU A 28 0.53 -0.22 2.20
N GLY A 29 -0.42 0.14 1.31
CA GLY A 29 -0.71 1.53 1.00
C GLY A 29 -1.38 1.71 -0.37
N ASN A 30 -1.75 2.95 -0.65
CA ASN A 30 -2.32 3.35 -1.94
C ASN A 30 -1.26 3.97 -2.85
N PHE A 31 -1.69 4.59 -3.95
CA PHE A 31 -0.80 5.30 -4.87
C PHE A 31 0.09 6.35 -4.19
N VAL A 32 -0.46 7.14 -3.26
CA VAL A 32 0.29 8.22 -2.59
C VAL A 32 1.39 7.65 -1.71
N ASP A 33 1.10 6.58 -0.98
CA ASP A 33 2.10 5.91 -0.12
C ASP A 33 3.23 5.29 -0.96
N PHE A 34 2.89 4.76 -2.14
CA PHE A 34 3.88 4.25 -3.10
C PHE A 34 4.75 5.36 -3.69
N GLU A 35 4.15 6.50 -4.07
CA GLU A 35 4.85 7.66 -4.61
C GLU A 35 5.84 8.22 -3.57
N GLU A 36 5.42 8.39 -2.32
CA GLU A 36 6.28 8.82 -1.21
C GLU A 36 7.47 7.86 -1.01
N ALA A 37 7.22 6.55 -1.04
CA ALA A 37 8.29 5.56 -0.92
C ALA A 37 9.28 5.58 -2.10
N VAL A 38 8.82 5.95 -3.31
CA VAL A 38 9.70 6.16 -4.47
C VAL A 38 10.56 7.40 -4.27
N GLU A 39 9.96 8.50 -3.83
CA GLU A 39 10.66 9.77 -3.59
C GLU A 39 11.73 9.66 -2.50
N ASP A 40 11.46 8.87 -1.47
CA ASP A 40 12.37 8.64 -0.33
C ASP A 40 13.43 7.55 -0.58
N ASP A 41 13.48 6.92 -1.75
CA ASP A 41 14.33 5.74 -2.05
C ASP A 41 14.06 4.53 -1.11
N ARG A 42 12.82 4.41 -0.62
CA ARG A 42 12.36 3.35 0.31
C ARG A 42 11.39 2.36 -0.35
N ILE A 43 11.33 2.30 -1.68
CA ILE A 43 10.40 1.41 -2.40
C ILE A 43 10.60 -0.08 -2.05
N ALA A 44 11.86 -0.51 -1.81
CA ALA A 44 12.15 -1.88 -1.44
C ALA A 44 11.62 -2.23 -0.02
N GLU A 45 11.65 -1.27 0.90
CA GLU A 45 11.07 -1.39 2.23
C GLU A 45 9.54 -1.41 2.16
N PHE A 46 8.95 -0.48 1.41
CA PHE A 46 7.49 -0.39 1.21
C PHE A 46 6.92 -1.70 0.66
N LEU A 47 7.58 -2.30 -0.34
CA LEU A 47 7.17 -3.56 -0.94
C LEU A 47 7.60 -4.81 -0.14
N ARG A 48 8.24 -4.63 1.03
CA ARG A 48 8.79 -5.72 1.88
C ARG A 48 9.68 -6.69 1.12
N LEU A 49 10.55 -6.16 0.27
CA LEU A 49 11.52 -6.93 -0.51
C LEU A 49 12.85 -7.12 0.23
N ILE A 50 13.06 -6.37 1.31
CA ILE A 50 14.20 -6.52 2.20
C ILE A 50 13.84 -7.57 3.26
N PRO A 51 14.66 -8.61 3.48
CA PRO A 51 14.43 -9.57 4.55
C PRO A 51 14.43 -8.88 5.91
N ASP A 52 13.54 -9.31 6.81
CA ASP A 52 13.70 -9.00 8.23
C ASP A 52 15.05 -9.56 8.69
N GLY A 53 15.92 -8.69 9.21
CA GLY A 53 17.29 -9.03 9.64
C GLY A 53 17.35 -10.00 10.81
#